data_AF-A0A5Q2TN53-F1
#
_entry.id   AF-A0A5Q2TN53-F1
#
_cell.length_a   1.000
_cell.length_b   1.000
_cell.length_c   1.000
_cell.angle_alpha   90.00
_cell.angle_beta   90.00
_cell.angle_gamma   90.00
#
_symmetry.space_group_name_H-M   'P 1'
#
loop_
_entity.id
_entity.type
_entity.pdbx_description
1 polymer ?
#
loop_
_entity_poly.entity_id
_entity_poly.type
_entity_poly.pdbx_seq_one_letter_code
_entity_poly.pdbx_strand_id
1 'polypeptide(L)'
;MTSQRVPSILENLAEKHPPIISEEANQQIEQFLVNNHCERGISILEKHAILWDDLHKGLPCPSCNKRPMKRERMRWQCAYCGMRSTDAHHKLLYQIALLSNNRVTKQLAQDMFQLPSSEATRKLIFRAGFIKFGVKKGVYYSHPDILAVTKNRSGHKSKNSGHKT
;
A
#
# COMPACT_ATOMS: atom_id res chain seq x y z
N MET A 1 -13.65 -20.04 -16.63
CA MET A 1 -14.76 -20.75 -15.96
C MET A 1 -15.94 -19.80 -15.90
N THR A 2 -17.02 -20.06 -16.64
CA THR A 2 -18.23 -19.23 -16.59
C THR A 2 -18.91 -19.42 -15.23
N SER A 3 -19.34 -18.32 -14.61
CA SER A 3 -19.96 -18.29 -13.27
C SER A 3 -21.15 -19.28 -13.11
N GLN A 4 -21.72 -19.73 -14.23
CA GLN A 4 -22.86 -20.64 -14.30
C GLN A 4 -22.56 -22.09 -13.86
N ARG A 5 -21.29 -22.54 -13.89
CA ARG A 5 -20.93 -23.94 -13.55
C ARG A 5 -20.54 -24.14 -12.08
N VAL A 6 -20.43 -23.06 -11.32
CA VAL A 6 -20.00 -23.09 -9.91
C VAL A 6 -21.01 -23.86 -9.03
N PRO A 7 -22.34 -23.65 -9.14
CA PRO A 7 -23.30 -24.36 -8.28
C PRO A 7 -23.25 -25.88 -8.44
N SER A 8 -23.24 -26.37 -9.69
CA SER A 8 -23.21 -27.81 -9.96
C SER A 8 -21.91 -28.47 -9.50
N ILE A 9 -20.77 -27.76 -9.56
CA ILE A 9 -19.50 -28.28 -9.02
C ILE A 9 -19.56 -28.35 -7.49
N LEU A 10 -20.14 -27.36 -6.82
CA LEU A 10 -20.28 -27.34 -5.36
C LEU A 10 -21.21 -28.45 -4.87
N GLU A 11 -22.34 -28.69 -5.55
CA GLU A 11 -23.26 -29.79 -5.23
C GLU A 11 -22.58 -31.16 -5.38
N ASN A 12 -21.90 -31.41 -6.51
CA ASN A 12 -21.16 -32.65 -6.74
C ASN A 12 -20.03 -32.89 -5.71
N LEU A 13 -19.42 -31.81 -5.20
CA LEU A 13 -18.41 -31.89 -4.14
C LEU A 13 -19.02 -32.16 -2.78
N ALA A 14 -20.15 -31.53 -2.45
CA ALA A 14 -20.87 -31.72 -1.19
C ALA A 14 -21.42 -33.15 -1.07
N GLU A 15 -21.90 -33.74 -2.18
CA GLU A 15 -22.34 -35.16 -2.20
C GLU A 15 -21.20 -36.14 -1.91
N LYS A 16 -20.00 -35.87 -2.44
CA LYS A 16 -18.81 -36.72 -2.24
C LYS A 16 -18.12 -36.49 -0.91
N HIS A 17 -18.31 -35.32 -0.31
CA HIS A 17 -17.67 -34.88 0.91
C HIS A 17 -18.72 -34.30 1.86
N PRO A 18 -19.50 -35.15 2.55
CA PRO A 18 -20.50 -34.68 3.50
C PRO A 18 -19.81 -33.91 4.63
N PRO A 19 -20.45 -32.84 5.15
CA PRO A 19 -19.87 -32.02 6.20
C PRO A 19 -19.62 -32.86 7.45
N ILE A 20 -18.36 -32.91 7.87
CA ILE A 20 -17.92 -33.67 9.05
C ILE A 20 -18.23 -32.90 10.34
N ILE A 21 -18.34 -31.57 10.23
CA ILE A 21 -18.64 -30.66 11.34
C ILE A 21 -20.06 -30.12 11.20
N SER A 22 -20.71 -29.84 12.33
CA SER A 22 -22.03 -29.22 12.33
C SER A 22 -21.95 -27.77 11.85
N GLU A 23 -23.08 -27.24 11.39
CA GLU A 23 -23.17 -25.85 10.95
C GLU A 23 -22.81 -24.87 12.09
N GLU A 24 -23.21 -25.19 13.33
CA GLU A 24 -22.87 -24.39 14.50
C GLU A 24 -21.37 -24.41 14.78
N ALA A 25 -20.72 -25.57 14.64
CA ALA A 25 -19.27 -25.68 14.78
C ALA A 25 -18.53 -24.93 13.66
N ASN A 26 -19.05 -24.97 12.43
CA ASN A 26 -18.50 -24.23 11.30
C ASN A 26 -18.61 -22.71 11.51
N GLN A 27 -19.74 -22.22 12.00
CA GLN A 27 -19.93 -20.81 12.36
C GLN A 27 -19.00 -20.38 13.50
N GLN A 28 -18.75 -21.24 14.48
CA GLN A 28 -17.76 -20.96 15.54
C GLN A 28 -16.34 -20.84 14.96
N ILE A 29 -15.97 -21.70 14.00
CA ILE A 29 -14.68 -21.62 13.32
C ILE A 29 -14.60 -20.36 12.46
N GLU A 30 -15.64 -20.02 11.70
CA GLU A 30 -15.70 -18.79 10.92
C GLU A 30 -15.51 -17.58 11.82
N GLN A 31 -16.28 -17.48 12.90
CA GLN A 31 -16.18 -16.37 13.82
C GLN A 31 -14.80 -16.33 14.50
N PHE A 32 -14.23 -17.49 14.84
CA PHE A 32 -12.87 -17.58 15.35
C PHE A 32 -11.85 -17.05 14.34
N LEU A 33 -11.94 -17.46 13.07
CA LEU A 33 -11.04 -17.00 12.01
C LEU A 33 -11.20 -15.50 11.77
N VAL A 34 -12.43 -14.98 11.66
CA VAL A 34 -12.68 -13.55 11.48
C VAL A 34 -12.16 -12.74 12.65
N ASN A 35 -12.36 -13.21 13.89
CA ASN A 35 -11.93 -12.48 15.10
C ASN A 35 -10.41 -12.53 15.33
N ASN A 36 -9.74 -13.61 14.91
CA ASN A 36 -8.32 -13.82 15.18
C ASN A 36 -7.42 -13.62 13.95
N HIS A 37 -7.99 -13.48 12.75
CA HIS A 37 -7.25 -13.12 11.57
C HIS A 37 -6.67 -11.71 11.74
N CYS A 38 -5.35 -11.62 11.74
CA CYS A 38 -4.64 -10.37 11.60
C CYS A 38 -3.72 -10.47 10.38
N GLU A 39 -3.80 -9.48 9.50
CA GLU A 39 -2.80 -9.35 8.45
C GLU A 39 -1.43 -9.16 9.10
N ARG A 40 -0.48 -10.02 8.72
CA ARG A 40 0.86 -9.99 9.29
C ARG A 40 1.55 -8.66 8.92
N GLY A 41 1.72 -7.79 9.91
CA GLY A 41 2.32 -6.45 9.77
C GLY A 41 3.83 -6.45 9.57
N ILE A 42 4.34 -7.23 8.61
CA ILE A 42 5.77 -7.25 8.28
C ILE A 42 6.08 -6.10 7.32
N SER A 43 7.11 -5.32 7.64
CA SER A 43 7.77 -4.44 6.69
C SER A 43 8.43 -5.29 5.60
N ILE A 44 7.88 -5.25 4.37
CA ILE A 44 8.38 -6.03 3.23
C ILE A 44 9.87 -5.72 2.99
N LEU A 45 10.25 -4.45 3.15
CA LEU A 45 11.64 -4.01 3.00
C LEU A 45 12.55 -4.64 4.05
N GLU A 46 12.16 -4.65 5.33
CA GLU A 46 12.94 -5.28 6.40
C GLU A 46 13.07 -6.80 6.20
N LYS A 47 11.97 -7.47 5.80
CA LYS A 47 11.94 -8.92 5.56
C LYS A 47 12.97 -9.35 4.50
N HIS A 48 13.13 -8.52 3.47
CA HIS A 48 14.00 -8.81 2.34
C HIS A 48 15.34 -8.05 2.42
N ALA A 49 15.62 -7.36 3.53
CA ALA A 49 16.81 -6.53 3.72
C ALA A 49 17.04 -5.52 2.58
N ILE A 50 15.96 -4.95 2.04
CA ILE A 50 15.99 -3.96 0.96
C ILE A 50 16.02 -2.57 1.59
N LEU A 51 16.97 -1.73 1.19
CA LEU A 51 17.00 -0.34 1.64
C LEU A 51 16.05 0.51 0.80
N TRP A 52 15.53 1.59 1.38
CA TRP A 52 14.72 2.56 0.63
C TRP A 52 15.49 3.17 -0.55
N ASP A 53 16.81 3.32 -0.41
CA ASP A 53 17.68 3.85 -1.45
C ASP A 53 17.92 2.87 -2.62
N ASP A 54 17.70 1.57 -2.42
CA ASP A 54 17.81 0.56 -3.49
C ASP A 54 16.58 0.58 -4.41
N LEU A 55 15.49 1.25 -3.99
CA LEU A 55 14.28 1.35 -4.80
C LEU A 55 14.49 2.31 -5.97
N HIS A 56 13.94 1.95 -7.12
CA HIS A 56 13.97 2.81 -8.30
C HIS A 56 13.25 4.15 -8.04
N LYS A 57 14.05 5.20 -7.87
CA LYS A 57 13.61 6.58 -7.73
C LYS A 57 13.13 7.16 -9.08
N GLY A 58 12.38 8.25 -9.02
CA GLY A 58 11.83 8.92 -10.17
C GLY A 58 10.50 8.32 -10.65
N LEU A 59 9.62 9.19 -11.16
CA LEU A 59 8.25 8.80 -11.49
C LEU A 59 8.17 7.92 -12.74
N PRO A 60 7.50 6.74 -12.72
CA PRO A 60 7.35 5.90 -13.90
C PRO A 60 6.27 6.43 -14.84
N CYS A 61 6.52 6.33 -16.15
CA CYS A 61 5.51 6.62 -17.16
C CYS A 61 4.38 5.57 -17.14
N PRO A 62 3.09 5.97 -17.11
CA PRO A 62 2.00 5.01 -17.12
C PRO A 62 1.84 4.24 -18.44
N SER A 63 2.42 4.73 -19.55
CA SER A 63 2.38 4.02 -20.85
C SER A 63 3.58 3.10 -21.09
N CYS A 64 4.81 3.60 -20.91
CA CYS A 64 6.01 2.84 -21.28
C CYS A 64 6.85 2.38 -20.08
N ASN A 65 6.44 2.71 -18.85
CA ASN A 65 7.11 2.38 -17.59
C ASN A 65 8.56 2.90 -17.45
N LYS A 66 9.08 3.66 -18.41
CA LYS A 66 10.38 4.34 -18.30
C LYS A 66 10.31 5.45 -17.25
N ARG A 67 11.46 5.69 -16.61
CA ARG A 67 11.68 6.69 -15.54
C ARG A 67 12.84 7.62 -15.91
N PRO A 68 12.94 8.81 -15.29
CA PRO A 68 11.87 9.52 -14.62
C PRO A 68 10.99 10.30 -15.63
N MET A 69 9.71 10.50 -15.31
CA MET A 69 8.92 11.56 -15.97
C MET A 69 9.38 12.93 -15.49
N LYS A 70 9.46 13.91 -16.39
CA LYS A 70 9.79 15.30 -16.07
C LYS A 70 8.53 16.09 -15.71
N ARG A 71 8.65 17.04 -14.80
CA ARG A 71 7.54 17.91 -14.39
C ARG A 71 7.58 19.22 -15.20
N GLU A 72 6.62 19.43 -16.09
CA GLU A 72 6.51 20.61 -16.94
C GLU A 72 5.11 21.23 -16.86
N ARG A 73 5.02 22.55 -16.58
CA ARG A 73 3.75 23.31 -16.57
C ARG A 73 2.60 22.58 -15.84
N MET A 74 2.88 22.07 -14.65
CA MET A 74 1.92 21.30 -13.85
C MET A 74 1.46 19.95 -14.46
N ARG A 75 2.17 19.39 -15.43
CA ARG A 75 1.98 18.02 -15.94
C ARG A 75 3.27 17.20 -15.85
N TRP A 76 3.15 15.90 -15.68
CA TRP A 76 4.24 14.95 -15.86
C TRP A 76 4.34 14.62 -17.34
N GLN A 77 5.55 14.66 -17.90
CA GLN A 77 5.82 14.33 -19.29
C GLN A 77 6.92 13.28 -19.38
N CYS A 78 6.66 12.21 -20.11
CA CYS A 78 7.65 11.19 -20.40
C CYS A 78 8.60 11.69 -21.51
N ALA A 79 9.92 11.60 -21.26
CA ALA A 79 10.92 11.93 -22.27
C ALA A 79 11.06 10.87 -23.38
N TYR A 80 10.54 9.65 -23.15
CA TYR A 80 10.71 8.52 -24.06
C TYR A 80 9.55 8.35 -25.03
N CYS A 81 8.30 8.39 -24.54
CA CYS A 81 7.10 8.22 -25.37
C CYS A 81 6.25 9.49 -25.51
N GLY A 82 6.66 10.61 -24.91
CA GLY A 82 5.93 11.88 -24.98
C GLY A 82 4.63 11.94 -24.15
N MET A 83 4.18 10.83 -23.56
CA MET A 83 2.95 10.79 -22.76
C MET A 83 2.94 11.87 -21.67
N ARG A 84 1.82 12.56 -21.56
CA ARG A 84 1.56 13.55 -20.50
C ARG A 84 0.50 13.03 -19.53
N SER A 85 0.70 13.25 -18.24
CA SER A 85 -0.28 12.90 -17.20
C SER A 85 -0.27 13.94 -16.07
N THR A 86 -1.43 14.23 -15.51
CA THR A 86 -1.59 15.13 -14.36
C THR A 86 -1.43 14.38 -13.03
N ASP A 87 -1.63 13.07 -13.04
CA ASP A 87 -1.91 12.17 -11.92
C ASP A 87 -0.95 10.97 -11.82
N ALA A 88 0.06 10.86 -12.69
CA ALA A 88 1.02 9.74 -12.68
C ALA A 88 1.67 9.48 -11.31
N HIS A 89 1.80 10.54 -10.49
CA HIS A 89 2.27 10.48 -9.10
C HIS A 89 1.39 9.68 -8.14
N HIS A 90 0.10 9.49 -8.44
CA HIS A 90 -0.83 8.76 -7.57
C HIS A 90 -0.38 7.31 -7.39
N LYS A 91 -0.06 6.62 -8.49
CA LYS A 91 0.39 5.22 -8.46
C LYS A 91 1.65 5.05 -7.62
N LEU A 92 2.65 5.91 -7.84
CA LEU A 92 3.89 5.83 -7.07
C LEU A 92 3.62 6.09 -5.59
N LEU A 93 2.89 7.16 -5.23
CA LEU A 93 2.54 7.46 -3.82
C LEU A 93 1.85 6.29 -3.12
N TYR A 94 0.90 5.66 -3.80
CA TYR A 94 0.20 4.49 -3.27
C TYR A 94 1.17 3.34 -2.97
N GLN A 95 2.13 3.07 -3.88
CA GLN A 95 3.17 2.06 -3.66
C GLN A 95 4.05 2.38 -2.44
N ILE A 96 4.53 3.63 -2.32
CA ILE A 96 5.34 4.04 -1.17
C ILE A 96 4.54 3.93 0.14
N ALA A 97 3.25 4.28 0.11
CA ALA A 97 2.36 4.18 1.26
C ALA A 97 2.18 2.72 1.72
N LEU A 98 2.03 1.77 0.79
CA LEU A 98 1.96 0.34 1.14
C LEU A 98 3.25 -0.14 1.83
N LEU A 99 4.40 0.33 1.36
CA LEU A 99 5.72 -0.03 1.92
C LEU A 99 6.03 0.68 3.25
N SER A 100 5.42 1.83 3.52
CA SER A 100 5.69 2.64 4.72
C SER A 100 4.60 2.56 5.79
N ASN A 101 3.81 1.47 5.82
CA ASN A 101 2.67 1.30 6.73
C ASN A 101 1.69 2.47 6.71
N ASN A 102 1.41 2.96 5.50
CA ASN A 102 0.58 4.13 5.22
C ASN A 102 1.06 5.41 5.91
N ARG A 103 2.35 5.51 6.27
CA ARG A 103 2.96 6.71 6.85
C ARG A 103 3.96 7.28 5.87
N VAL A 104 3.47 8.03 4.89
CA VAL A 104 4.33 8.66 3.88
C VAL A 104 4.84 9.98 4.44
N THR A 105 6.15 10.14 4.58
CA THR A 105 6.73 11.44 4.94
C THR A 105 6.92 12.28 3.68
N LYS A 106 6.90 13.61 3.84
CA LYS A 106 7.18 14.53 2.74
C LYS A 106 8.57 14.31 2.15
N GLN A 107 9.57 14.03 3.01
CA GLN A 107 10.95 13.78 2.59
C GLN A 107 11.04 12.49 1.76
N LEU A 108 10.39 11.41 2.20
CA LEU A 108 10.35 10.16 1.46
C LEU A 108 9.71 10.34 0.08
N ALA A 109 8.55 11.00 0.01
CA ALA A 109 7.90 11.28 -1.27
C ALA A 109 8.77 12.16 -2.18
N GLN A 110 9.44 13.17 -1.62
CA GLN A 110 10.31 14.06 -2.37
C GLN A 110 11.48 13.32 -3.01
N ASP A 111 12.15 12.46 -2.23
CA ASP A 111 13.27 11.63 -2.67
C ASP A 111 12.82 10.64 -3.76
N MET A 112 11.71 9.92 -3.53
CA MET A 112 11.15 8.98 -4.51
C MET A 112 10.70 9.66 -5.80
N PHE A 113 10.23 10.91 -5.74
CA PHE A 113 9.86 11.68 -6.92
C PHE A 113 11.05 12.32 -7.65
N GLN A 114 12.20 12.45 -6.99
CA GLN A 114 13.34 13.26 -7.44
C GLN A 114 12.93 14.71 -7.76
N LEU A 115 12.09 15.31 -6.90
CA LEU A 115 11.67 16.71 -7.06
C LEU A 115 12.50 17.64 -6.16
N PRO A 116 12.99 18.79 -6.67
CA PRO A 116 13.74 19.73 -5.85
C PRO A 116 12.85 20.51 -4.86
N SER A 117 11.57 20.69 -5.17
CA SER A 117 10.66 21.51 -4.36
C SER A 117 9.86 20.66 -3.37
N SER A 118 10.10 20.88 -2.08
CA SER A 118 9.31 20.30 -0.99
C SER A 118 7.84 20.76 -1.04
N GLU A 119 7.58 22.00 -1.45
CA GLU A 119 6.22 22.54 -1.53
C GLU A 119 5.43 21.94 -2.71
N ALA A 120 6.09 21.73 -3.86
CA ALA A 120 5.47 21.00 -4.97
C ALA A 120 5.13 19.56 -4.57
N THR A 121 6.04 18.88 -3.86
CA THR A 121 5.83 17.54 -3.34
C THR A 121 4.61 17.49 -2.41
N ARG A 122 4.51 18.44 -1.47
CA ARG A 122 3.35 18.54 -0.57
C ARG A 122 2.04 18.67 -1.35
N LYS A 123 1.98 19.55 -2.35
CA LYS A 123 0.78 19.74 -3.19
C LYS A 123 0.41 18.47 -3.96
N LEU A 124 1.40 17.73 -4.46
CA LEU A 124 1.18 16.45 -5.16
C LEU A 124 0.61 15.38 -4.22
N ILE A 125 1.12 15.28 -2.99
CA ILE A 125 0.58 14.35 -1.98
C ILE A 125 -0.91 14.64 -1.71
N PHE A 126 -1.27 15.91 -1.48
CA PHE A 126 -2.67 16.30 -1.26
C PHE A 126 -3.56 16.05 -2.48
N ARG A 127 -3.06 16.30 -3.69
CA ARG A 127 -3.81 16.01 -4.94
C ARG A 127 -4.08 14.52 -5.13
N ALA A 128 -3.25 13.66 -4.56
CA ALA A 128 -3.44 12.21 -4.58
C ALA A 128 -4.34 11.68 -3.44
N GLY A 129 -5.09 12.55 -2.75
CA GLY A 129 -6.07 12.14 -1.75
C GLY A 129 -5.50 11.80 -0.36
N PHE A 130 -4.22 12.07 -0.12
CA PHE A 130 -3.60 11.81 1.18
C PHE A 130 -3.98 12.89 2.22
N ILE A 131 -4.26 12.44 3.44
CA ILE A 131 -4.60 13.28 4.58
C ILE A 131 -3.34 13.46 5.44
N LYS A 132 -3.13 14.68 5.95
CA LYS A 132 -2.02 15.02 6.84
C LYS A 132 -2.34 14.62 8.28
N PHE A 133 -1.37 13.99 8.94
CA PHE A 133 -1.41 13.65 10.36
C PHE A 133 -0.16 14.17 11.07
N GLY A 134 -0.26 14.36 12.39
CA GLY A 134 0.85 14.77 13.25
C GLY A 134 1.18 16.27 13.20
N VAL A 135 2.13 16.67 14.06
CA VAL A 135 2.53 18.06 14.28
C VAL A 135 4.07 18.18 14.23
N LYS A 136 4.59 19.29 13.68
CA LYS A 136 6.04 19.59 13.57
C LYS A 136 6.85 18.43 12.94
N LYS A 137 7.76 17.82 13.71
CA LYS A 137 8.68 16.75 13.25
C LYS A 137 7.98 15.40 13.05
N GLY A 138 6.77 15.23 13.56
CA GLY A 138 5.98 14.00 13.43
C GLY A 138 4.96 14.02 12.29
N VAL A 139 5.09 14.92 11.31
CA VAL A 139 4.13 15.03 10.21
C VAL A 139 4.32 13.90 9.20
N TYR A 140 3.22 13.17 8.94
CA TYR A 140 3.14 12.17 7.89
C TYR A 140 1.79 12.28 7.17
N TYR A 141 1.69 11.57 6.06
CA TYR A 141 0.53 11.56 5.18
C TYR A 141 0.04 10.13 4.99
N SER A 142 -1.27 9.94 5.03
CA SER A 142 -1.90 8.62 4.90
C SER A 142 -3.06 8.68 3.93
N HIS A 143 -3.23 7.64 3.13
CA HIS A 143 -4.38 7.49 2.24
C HIS A 143 -5.53 6.77 2.97
N PRO A 144 -6.78 7.28 2.94
CA PRO A 144 -7.93 6.66 3.59
C PRO A 144 -8.13 5.19 3.21
N ASP A 145 -8.05 4.88 1.92
CA ASP A 145 -8.30 3.51 1.41
C ASP A 145 -7.31 2.48 1.97
N ILE A 146 -6.07 2.89 2.25
CA ILE A 146 -5.05 2.00 2.81
C ILE A 146 -5.27 1.83 4.33
N LEU A 147 -5.92 2.78 5.01
CA LEU A 147 -6.20 2.67 6.45
C LEU A 147 -7.09 1.46 6.75
N ALA A 148 -8.03 1.13 5.87
CA ALA A 148 -8.89 -0.06 6.02
C ALA A 148 -8.08 -1.36 6.11
N VAL A 149 -7.02 -1.46 5.31
CA VAL A 149 -6.11 -2.61 5.27
C VAL A 149 -5.14 -2.59 6.47
N THR A 150 -4.66 -1.41 6.87
CA THR A 150 -3.62 -1.29 7.92
C THR A 150 -4.14 -1.28 9.36
N LYS A 151 -5.44 -1.04 9.61
CA LYS A 151 -6.00 -1.01 10.99
C LYS A 151 -5.88 -2.35 11.73
N ASN A 152 -5.70 -3.45 11.00
CA ASN A 152 -5.45 -4.78 11.56
C ASN A 152 -3.98 -4.99 12.00
N ARG A 153 -3.10 -3.98 11.86
CA ARG A 153 -1.65 -4.05 12.12
C ARG A 153 -1.20 -3.58 13.52
N SER A 154 -2.11 -3.11 14.38
CA SER A 154 -1.78 -2.48 15.68
C SER A 154 -1.52 -3.47 16.83
N GLY A 155 -1.32 -4.77 16.56
CA GLY A 155 -1.09 -5.80 17.56
C GLY A 155 0.36 -6.00 18.04
N HIS A 156 1.34 -5.22 17.55
CA HIS A 156 2.74 -5.38 17.99
C HIS A 156 3.25 -4.15 18.77
N LYS A 157 3.27 -4.30 20.10
CA LYS A 157 4.00 -3.41 21.02
C LYS A 157 5.47 -3.38 20.60
N SER A 158 5.95 -2.21 20.18
CA SER A 158 7.38 -1.93 20.06
C SER A 158 8.03 -2.17 21.43
N LYS A 159 8.94 -3.15 21.51
CA LYS A 159 9.84 -3.30 22.65
C LYS A 159 10.85 -2.15 22.57
N ASN A 160 10.82 -1.26 23.56
CA ASN A 160 11.89 -0.30 23.80
C ASN A 160 13.21 -1.06 24.00
N SER A 161 14.13 -0.97 23.05
CA SER A 161 15.54 -1.26 23.29
C SER A 161 16.21 0.01 23.79
N GLY A 162 16.35 0.12 25.12
CA GLY A 162 17.23 1.11 25.73
C GLY A 162 18.67 0.80 25.37
N HIS A 163 19.37 1.77 24.78
CA HIS A 163 20.82 1.75 24.71
C HIS A 163 21.35 2.37 26.03
N LYS A 164 21.88 1.51 26.90
CA LYS A 164 22.88 1.88 27.90
C LYS A 164 24.24 1.71 27.25
N THR A 165 25.03 2.77 27.23
CA THR A 165 26.43 2.87 27.68
C THR A 165 26.89 4.29 27.47
#